data_AF-U6LMF3-F1
#
_entry.id   AF-U6LMF3-F1
#
_cell.length_a   1.000
_cell.length_b   1.000
_cell.length_c   1.000
_cell.angle_alpha   90.00
_cell.angle_beta   90.00
_cell.angle_gamma   90.00
#
_symmetry.space_group_name_H-M   'P 1'
#
loop_
_entity.id
_entity.type
_entity.pdbx_description
1 polymer ?
#
loop_
_entity_poly.entity_id
_entity_poly.type
_entity_poly.pdbx_seq_one_letter_code
_entity_poly.pdbx_strand_id
1 'polypeptide(L)'
;MSLVRKIVASNIMYVVGQYPRFLRAYWKFLKTVIAKLFEFMREEFPGVRDMACETFLKVAQKCKLTIAAAHQEDERSFVLTVIENHTQQTDVLDEKQQLLFFEAVGHVISATPPGVQADCIAALMANCTKKWNEIIEKGKENRAALFAPQAARQLVQIIRISQRLAKSTGSAFTPQLLQLYGQMMQVYGVYGQQLVEAVGRGGPSRIKHAEIKCLFVYKRETLHLLEVYADEALKETSPAAAAAAAAAPAATATAAAEQKKETVKQLVGQVLQPILQDYRDNTPDSRDCEVLALLAVLMARLDTHISSVLPVIFDYIFDCTLQMIKQDFQSYPDHRERFYALLKACNQHCFSGLFSLPSHQLKAFVESLVWAFKHEHPSLAEEGLQVTYEFLQNLIEGKKELLTDFCRTYYFGLMKEILMVLTDRLHRSGFKYQTLIFMSLLRIIGYGLVRDETSGLTQENVTKSLIDLLGRSFVTVNPKQVEAFVVDLFNFCGDSNPTRFQQHMRDFLISLKEFAGDNDALFEAERQEALERARELEKKKRGQVPGMTPQYESMVSIRNMED
;
A
#
# COMPACT_ATOMS: atom_id res chain seq x y z
N MET A 1 42.55 5.55 3.30
CA MET A 1 42.54 4.17 2.75
C MET A 1 43.01 4.17 1.28
N SER A 2 43.92 3.28 0.85
CA SER A 2 44.32 3.16 -0.57
C SER A 2 43.18 2.63 -1.46
N LEU A 3 43.17 2.97 -2.76
CA LEU A 3 42.12 2.53 -3.71
C LEU A 3 41.92 1.00 -3.71
N VAL A 4 43.02 0.24 -3.62
CA VAL A 4 43.01 -1.22 -3.54
C VAL A 4 42.24 -1.73 -2.32
N ARG A 5 42.44 -1.11 -1.14
CA ARG A 5 41.72 -1.50 0.08
C ARG A 5 40.21 -1.28 -0.04
N LYS A 6 39.79 -0.20 -0.71
CA LYS A 6 38.36 0.10 -0.96
C LYS A 6 37.71 -0.96 -1.86
N ILE A 7 38.40 -1.34 -2.95
CA ILE A 7 37.92 -2.38 -3.88
C ILE A 7 37.83 -3.73 -3.16
N VAL A 8 38.83 -4.09 -2.37
CA VAL A 8 38.83 -5.33 -1.59
C VAL A 8 37.68 -5.34 -0.57
N ALA A 9 37.47 -4.25 0.17
CA ALA A 9 36.35 -4.14 1.11
C ALA A 9 35.00 -4.31 0.41
N SER A 10 34.81 -3.66 -0.74
CA SER A 10 33.60 -3.80 -1.56
C SER A 10 33.36 -5.25 -2.01
N ASN A 11 34.40 -5.91 -2.52
CA ASN A 11 34.29 -7.31 -2.95
C ASN A 11 33.95 -8.25 -1.78
N ILE A 12 34.59 -8.05 -0.62
CA ILE A 12 34.29 -8.84 0.59
C ILE A 12 32.83 -8.62 1.01
N MET A 13 32.38 -7.37 1.11
CA MET A 13 31.00 -7.03 1.47
C MET A 13 29.98 -7.63 0.51
N TYR A 14 30.26 -7.59 -0.80
CA TYR A 14 29.42 -8.23 -1.81
C TYR A 14 29.32 -9.75 -1.58
N VAL A 15 30.47 -10.42 -1.47
CA VAL A 15 30.52 -11.88 -1.27
C VAL A 15 29.76 -12.28 -0.01
N VAL A 16 30.05 -11.70 1.15
CA VAL A 16 29.38 -12.10 2.41
C VAL A 16 27.85 -11.89 2.34
N GLY A 17 27.38 -10.84 1.65
CA GLY A 17 25.94 -10.59 1.46
C GLY A 17 25.23 -11.64 0.58
N GLN A 18 25.96 -12.41 -0.23
CA GLN A 18 25.42 -13.45 -1.12
C GLN A 18 25.43 -14.86 -0.51
N TYR A 19 26.16 -15.10 0.58
CA TYR A 19 26.30 -16.43 1.21
C TYR A 19 25.68 -16.53 2.62
N PRO A 20 24.38 -16.22 2.82
CA PRO A 20 23.75 -16.28 4.13
C PRO A 20 23.67 -17.70 4.70
N ARG A 21 23.68 -18.75 3.86
CA ARG A 21 23.74 -20.14 4.34
C ARG A 21 25.03 -20.43 5.10
N PHE A 22 26.16 -19.98 4.53
CA PHE A 22 27.47 -20.10 5.17
C PHE A 22 27.51 -19.29 6.47
N LEU A 23 27.08 -18.02 6.43
CA LEU A 23 27.09 -17.16 7.63
C LEU A 23 26.27 -17.73 8.79
N ARG A 24 25.12 -18.37 8.52
CA ARG A 24 24.30 -19.01 9.56
C ARG A 24 24.94 -20.24 10.20
N ALA A 25 25.76 -20.98 9.45
CA ALA A 25 26.43 -22.18 9.93
C ALA A 25 27.68 -21.86 10.77
N TYR A 26 28.31 -20.70 10.56
CA TYR A 26 29.59 -20.34 11.18
C TYR A 26 29.49 -19.03 11.97
N TRP A 27 29.02 -19.11 13.22
CA TRP A 27 28.80 -17.95 14.10
C TRP A 27 30.02 -17.04 14.25
N LYS A 28 31.20 -17.60 14.58
CA LYS A 28 32.46 -16.83 14.71
C LYS A 28 32.69 -15.94 13.49
N PHE A 29 32.56 -16.53 12.31
CA PHE A 29 32.78 -15.83 11.06
C PHE A 29 31.74 -14.72 10.85
N LEU A 30 30.45 -15.01 11.10
CA LEU A 30 29.39 -13.99 11.04
C LEU A 30 29.65 -12.83 12.02
N LYS A 31 30.05 -13.12 13.26
CA LYS A 31 30.40 -12.10 14.26
C LYS A 31 31.58 -11.25 13.79
N THR A 32 32.63 -11.86 13.24
CA THR A 32 33.77 -11.14 12.64
C THR A 32 33.34 -10.27 11.45
N VAL A 33 32.47 -10.78 10.58
CA VAL A 33 31.93 -10.01 9.45
C VAL A 33 31.17 -8.79 9.95
N ILE A 34 30.27 -8.93 10.92
CA ILE A 34 29.52 -7.81 11.49
C ILE A 34 30.46 -6.77 12.12
N ALA A 35 31.47 -7.21 12.88
CA ALA A 35 32.46 -6.30 13.45
C ALA A 35 33.23 -5.53 12.36
N LYS A 36 33.58 -6.19 11.24
CA LYS A 36 34.21 -5.52 10.09
C LYS A 36 33.27 -4.55 9.36
N LEU A 37 31.98 -4.86 9.27
CA LEU A 37 31.00 -3.90 8.73
C LEU A 37 30.93 -2.65 9.60
N PHE A 38 30.97 -2.76 10.93
CA PHE A 38 31.03 -1.61 11.84
C PHE A 38 32.34 -0.81 11.75
N GLU A 39 33.47 -1.47 11.46
CA GLU A 39 34.70 -0.75 11.09
C GLU A 39 34.53 0.02 9.78
N PHE A 40 33.95 -0.58 8.74
CA PHE A 40 33.71 0.08 7.45
C PHE A 40 32.69 1.22 7.53
N MET A 41 31.75 1.20 8.49
CA MET A 41 30.85 2.32 8.76
C MET A 41 31.59 3.58 9.25
N ARG A 42 32.79 3.42 9.83
CA ARG A 42 33.65 4.50 10.31
C ARG A 42 34.69 4.95 9.28
N GLU A 43 34.72 4.34 8.10
CA GLU A 43 35.62 4.76 7.03
C GLU A 43 35.17 6.10 6.44
N GLU A 44 36.14 6.95 6.10
CA GLU A 44 35.89 8.30 5.57
C GLU A 44 35.27 8.28 4.16
N PHE A 45 35.41 7.17 3.43
CA PHE A 45 34.94 7.11 2.05
C PHE A 45 33.43 6.80 2.01
N PRO A 46 32.58 7.71 1.49
CA PRO A 46 31.12 7.58 1.59
C PRO A 46 30.58 6.28 0.99
N GLY A 47 31.09 5.87 -0.18
CA GLY A 47 30.61 4.65 -0.84
C GLY A 47 30.92 3.35 -0.09
N VAL A 48 31.98 3.31 0.73
CA VAL A 48 32.27 2.14 1.59
C VAL A 48 31.30 2.11 2.77
N ARG A 49 31.01 3.27 3.37
CA ARG A 49 30.06 3.41 4.48
C ARG A 49 28.63 3.04 4.05
N ASP A 50 28.17 3.53 2.90
CA ASP A 50 26.87 3.18 2.33
C ASP A 50 26.76 1.66 2.11
N MET A 51 27.76 1.07 1.45
CA MET A 51 27.79 -0.37 1.19
C MET A 51 27.86 -1.19 2.48
N ALA A 52 28.53 -0.69 3.53
CA ALA A 52 28.58 -1.35 4.83
C ALA A 52 27.21 -1.38 5.52
N CYS A 53 26.46 -0.27 5.51
CA CYS A 53 25.10 -0.20 6.04
C CYS A 53 24.12 -1.10 5.28
N GLU A 54 24.16 -1.08 3.94
CA GLU A 54 23.31 -1.94 3.11
C GLU A 54 23.65 -3.43 3.31
N THR A 55 24.93 -3.76 3.38
CA THR A 55 25.40 -5.13 3.62
C THR A 55 25.00 -5.59 5.02
N PHE A 56 25.11 -4.73 6.03
CA PHE A 56 24.68 -5.03 7.39
C PHE A 56 23.18 -5.31 7.46
N LEU A 57 22.33 -4.47 6.83
CA LEU A 57 20.90 -4.71 6.73
C LEU A 57 20.59 -6.05 6.05
N LYS A 58 21.26 -6.35 4.94
CA LYS A 58 21.09 -7.61 4.20
C LYS A 58 21.50 -8.83 5.04
N VAL A 59 22.62 -8.74 5.76
CA VAL A 59 23.10 -9.79 6.67
C VAL A 59 22.13 -9.96 7.84
N ALA A 60 21.68 -8.88 8.46
CA ALA A 60 20.72 -8.88 9.56
C ALA A 60 19.39 -9.54 9.15
N GLN A 61 18.80 -9.15 8.02
CA GLN A 61 17.56 -9.74 7.51
C GLN A 61 17.68 -11.26 7.30
N LYS A 62 18.81 -11.71 6.74
CA LYS A 62 19.00 -13.11 6.34
C LYS A 62 19.51 -14.02 7.47
N CYS A 63 20.18 -13.44 8.46
CA CYS A 63 20.82 -14.18 9.55
C CYS A 63 20.23 -13.84 10.93
N LYS A 64 19.10 -13.11 10.99
CA LYS A 64 18.48 -12.63 12.25
C LYS A 64 18.35 -13.68 13.34
N LEU A 65 17.92 -14.90 13.00
CA LEU A 65 17.77 -16.01 13.96
C LEU A 65 19.12 -16.42 14.58
N THR A 66 20.16 -16.55 13.74
CA THR A 66 21.50 -16.88 14.23
C THR A 66 22.09 -15.73 15.05
N ILE A 67 21.85 -14.47 14.66
CA ILE A 67 22.36 -13.31 15.40
C ILE A 67 21.65 -13.14 16.76
N ALA A 68 20.36 -13.47 16.83
CA ALA A 68 19.55 -13.38 18.05
C ALA A 68 19.75 -14.57 19.01
N ALA A 69 20.26 -15.71 18.52
CA ALA A 69 20.48 -16.89 19.33
C ALA A 69 21.57 -16.69 20.40
N ALA A 70 21.47 -17.46 21.49
CA ALA A 70 22.54 -17.57 22.47
C ALA A 70 23.65 -18.48 21.94
N HIS A 71 24.90 -18.03 22.01
CA HIS A 71 26.07 -18.78 21.58
C HIS A 71 26.96 -19.08 22.79
N GLN A 72 27.47 -20.31 22.90
CA GLN A 72 28.28 -20.75 24.05
C GLN A 72 29.55 -19.93 24.28
N GLU A 73 30.04 -19.29 23.22
CA GLU A 73 31.28 -18.51 23.23
C GLU A 73 31.06 -17.05 23.64
N ASP A 74 29.81 -16.63 23.75
CA ASP A 74 29.44 -15.27 24.14
C ASP A 74 28.90 -15.28 25.56
N GLU A 75 29.47 -14.44 26.43
CA GLU A 75 28.99 -14.27 27.82
C GLU A 75 27.57 -13.70 27.89
N ARG A 76 27.14 -12.98 26.85
CA ARG A 76 25.84 -12.32 26.75
C ARG A 76 25.32 -12.29 25.32
N SER A 77 24.02 -12.04 25.16
CA SER A 77 23.41 -11.88 23.83
C SER A 77 24.14 -10.82 23.00
N PHE A 78 24.54 -11.20 21.79
CA PHE A 78 25.23 -10.30 20.87
C PHE A 78 24.39 -9.06 20.54
N VAL A 79 23.06 -9.21 20.46
CA VAL A 79 22.12 -8.12 20.19
C VAL A 79 22.24 -7.01 21.24
N LEU A 80 22.33 -7.37 22.52
CA LEU A 80 22.50 -6.40 23.61
C LEU A 80 23.85 -5.68 23.51
N THR A 81 24.90 -6.39 23.09
CA THR A 81 26.21 -5.76 22.85
C THR A 81 26.18 -4.75 21.72
N VAL A 82 25.43 -5.03 20.64
CA VAL A 82 25.22 -4.09 19.53
C VAL A 82 24.42 -2.87 20.00
N ILE A 83 23.35 -3.10 20.79
CA ILE A 83 22.51 -2.03 21.33
C ILE A 83 23.30 -1.14 22.29
N GLU A 84 24.14 -1.66 23.18
CA GLU A 84 24.90 -0.81 24.11
C GLU A 84 25.93 0.07 23.40
N ASN A 85 26.54 -0.43 22.32
CA ASN A 85 27.59 0.29 21.59
C ASN A 85 27.07 1.04 20.36
N HIS A 86 25.75 1.12 20.16
CA HIS A 86 25.16 1.64 18.93
C HIS A 86 25.57 3.10 18.66
N THR A 87 25.71 3.94 19.70
CA THR A 87 26.08 5.36 19.56
C THR A 87 27.40 5.55 18.86
N GLN A 88 28.41 4.71 19.17
CA GLN A 88 29.71 4.76 18.51
C GLN A 88 29.62 4.47 17.01
N GLN A 89 28.61 3.69 16.60
CA GLN A 89 28.36 3.37 15.19
C GLN A 89 27.50 4.43 14.54
N THR A 90 26.46 4.95 15.19
CA THR A 90 25.47 5.84 14.57
C THR A 90 25.92 7.30 14.47
N ASP A 91 26.82 7.77 15.34
CA ASP A 91 27.23 9.18 15.38
C ASP A 91 28.08 9.59 14.15
N VAL A 92 28.73 8.62 13.50
CA VAL A 92 29.51 8.84 12.26
C VAL A 92 28.67 8.69 10.98
N LEU A 93 27.42 8.25 11.12
CA LEU A 93 26.52 7.97 10.00
C LEU A 93 25.65 9.18 9.69
N ASP A 94 25.34 9.37 8.41
CA ASP A 94 24.32 10.32 7.99
C ASP A 94 22.90 9.82 8.30
N GLU A 95 21.89 10.69 8.11
CA GLU A 95 20.49 10.40 8.41
C GLU A 95 19.99 9.13 7.72
N LYS A 96 20.36 8.90 6.45
CA LYS A 96 19.91 7.73 5.66
C LYS A 96 20.56 6.45 6.17
N GLN A 97 21.87 6.48 6.43
CA GLN A 97 22.63 5.35 6.94
C GLN A 97 22.17 4.94 8.34
N GLN A 98 21.82 5.91 9.21
CA GLN A 98 21.21 5.63 10.50
C GLN A 98 19.92 4.82 10.33
N LEU A 99 19.03 5.20 9.40
CA LEU A 99 17.79 4.45 9.16
C LEU A 99 18.05 2.98 8.77
N LEU A 100 19.05 2.73 7.91
CA LEU A 100 19.45 1.36 7.54
C LEU A 100 19.98 0.57 8.75
N PHE A 101 20.78 1.21 9.61
CA PHE A 101 21.31 0.59 10.82
C PHE A 101 20.19 0.22 11.80
N PHE A 102 19.27 1.14 12.10
CA PHE A 102 18.14 0.88 12.99
C PHE A 102 17.19 -0.19 12.42
N GLU A 103 16.92 -0.20 11.10
CA GLU A 103 16.14 -1.27 10.44
C GLU A 103 16.84 -2.64 10.58
N ALA A 104 18.17 -2.68 10.42
CA ALA A 104 18.95 -3.90 10.55
C ALA A 104 18.90 -4.47 11.97
N VAL A 105 19.13 -3.63 12.98
CA VAL A 105 19.04 -4.05 14.39
C VAL A 105 17.61 -4.44 14.74
N GLY A 106 16.60 -3.72 14.25
CA GLY A 106 15.19 -4.07 14.43
C GLY A 106 14.84 -5.46 13.87
N HIS A 107 15.37 -5.84 12.70
CA HIS A 107 15.19 -7.20 12.19
C HIS A 107 15.82 -8.27 13.09
N VAL A 108 16.96 -7.98 13.71
CA VAL A 108 17.58 -8.88 14.69
C VAL A 108 16.72 -8.97 15.95
N ILE A 109 16.21 -7.85 16.47
CA ILE A 109 15.30 -7.82 17.62
C ILE A 109 14.02 -8.64 17.34
N SER A 110 13.46 -8.58 16.12
CA SER A 110 12.28 -9.39 15.75
C SER A 110 12.47 -10.92 15.89
N ALA A 111 13.72 -11.37 15.98
CA ALA A 111 14.11 -12.77 16.15
C ALA A 111 14.52 -13.13 17.59
N THR A 112 14.58 -12.18 18.52
CA THR A 112 14.82 -12.47 19.94
C THR A 112 13.53 -12.98 20.62
N PRO A 113 13.61 -13.59 21.81
CA PRO A 113 12.42 -14.05 22.52
C PRO A 113 11.41 -12.91 22.80
N PRO A 114 10.09 -13.12 22.62
CA PRO A 114 9.07 -12.06 22.69
C PRO A 114 9.14 -11.18 23.95
N GLY A 115 9.44 -11.77 25.10
CA GLY A 115 9.50 -11.07 26.38
C GLY A 115 10.61 -10.01 26.47
N VAL A 116 11.65 -10.08 25.63
CA VAL A 116 12.82 -9.17 25.69
C VAL A 116 12.81 -8.16 24.54
N GLN A 117 11.91 -8.31 23.56
CA GLN A 117 11.88 -7.47 22.36
C GLN A 117 11.59 -6.01 22.69
N ALA A 118 10.61 -5.75 23.55
CA ALA A 118 10.22 -4.41 23.96
C ALA A 118 11.37 -3.68 24.67
N ASP A 119 12.06 -4.35 25.60
CA ASP A 119 13.19 -3.79 26.33
C ASP A 119 14.37 -3.49 25.40
N CYS A 120 14.63 -4.35 24.41
CA CYS A 120 15.65 -4.11 23.39
C CYS A 120 15.33 -2.89 22.53
N ILE A 121 14.06 -2.72 22.14
CA ILE A 121 13.60 -1.55 21.36
C ILE A 121 13.78 -0.28 22.19
N ALA A 122 13.35 -0.30 23.46
CA ALA A 122 13.48 0.84 24.36
C ALA A 122 14.95 1.24 24.58
N ALA A 123 15.83 0.26 24.79
CA ALA A 123 17.27 0.48 24.94
C ALA A 123 17.92 1.06 23.66
N LEU A 124 17.54 0.54 22.48
CA LEU A 124 18.00 1.05 21.19
C LEU A 124 17.53 2.49 20.93
N MET A 125 16.30 2.83 21.36
CA MET A 125 15.73 4.16 21.20
C MET A 125 16.09 5.15 22.31
N ALA A 126 16.81 4.75 23.36
CA ALA A 126 17.04 5.59 24.54
C ALA A 126 17.60 6.99 24.21
N ASN A 127 18.59 7.07 23.31
CA ASN A 127 19.17 8.34 22.86
C ASN A 127 18.18 9.19 22.05
N CYS A 128 17.33 8.55 21.24
CA CYS A 128 16.27 9.22 20.49
C CYS A 128 15.21 9.78 21.44
N THR A 129 14.76 8.98 22.41
CA THR A 129 13.80 9.40 23.45
C THR A 129 14.34 10.54 24.29
N LYS A 130 15.63 10.53 24.64
CA LYS A 130 16.28 11.65 25.35
C LYS A 130 16.24 12.94 24.53
N LYS A 131 16.70 12.90 23.27
CA LYS A 131 16.68 14.06 22.36
C LYS A 131 15.25 14.57 22.12
N TRP A 132 14.29 13.66 21.96
CA TRP A 132 12.87 13.98 21.85
C TRP A 132 12.40 14.78 23.06
N ASN A 133 12.61 14.27 24.27
CA ASN A 133 12.18 14.94 25.49
C ASN A 133 12.85 16.31 25.66
N GLU A 134 14.13 16.45 25.34
CA GLU A 134 14.83 17.75 25.38
C GLU A 134 14.19 18.80 24.44
N ILE A 135 13.76 18.39 23.24
CA ILE A 135 13.07 19.29 22.30
C ILE A 135 11.67 19.63 22.81
N ILE A 136 10.93 18.65 23.32
CA ILE A 136 9.57 18.85 23.83
C ILE A 136 9.56 19.76 25.05
N GLU A 137 10.47 19.57 26.01
CA GLU A 137 10.56 20.44 27.20
C GLU A 137 10.91 21.89 26.81
N LYS A 138 11.90 22.09 25.91
CA LYS A 138 12.18 23.43 25.35
C LYS A 138 10.96 24.04 24.64
N GLY A 139 10.16 23.20 24.00
CA GLY A 139 8.92 23.60 23.34
C GLY A 139 7.79 23.99 24.28
N LYS A 140 7.70 23.36 25.46
CA LYS A 140 6.76 23.73 26.52
C LYS A 140 7.10 25.09 27.13
N GLU A 141 8.39 25.37 27.32
CA GLU A 141 8.87 26.68 27.79
C GLU A 141 8.69 27.77 26.73
N ASN A 142 9.03 27.46 25.48
CA ASN A 142 8.93 28.38 24.36
C ASN A 142 8.40 27.68 23.09
N ARG A 143 7.14 27.91 22.76
CA ARG A 143 6.49 27.33 21.56
C ARG A 143 7.27 27.62 20.27
N ALA A 144 7.95 28.77 20.17
CA ALA A 144 8.74 29.12 18.98
C ALA A 144 9.94 28.19 18.78
N ALA A 145 10.47 27.57 19.85
CA ALA A 145 11.57 26.62 19.76
C ALA A 145 11.20 25.36 18.97
N LEU A 146 9.92 24.95 19.01
CA LEU A 146 9.43 23.81 18.22
C LEU A 146 9.41 24.11 16.72
N PHE A 147 9.33 25.38 16.32
CA PHE A 147 9.30 25.78 14.91
C PHE A 147 10.70 25.97 14.31
N ALA A 148 11.76 25.88 15.13
CA ALA A 148 13.12 25.96 14.65
C ALA A 148 13.41 24.79 13.67
N PRO A 149 13.98 25.05 12.48
CA PRO A 149 14.21 24.01 11.47
C PRO A 149 15.04 22.82 11.98
N GLN A 150 16.01 23.09 12.86
CA GLN A 150 16.84 22.05 13.46
C GLN A 150 16.05 21.12 14.39
N ALA A 151 15.16 21.69 15.22
CA ALA A 151 14.29 20.91 16.10
C ALA A 151 13.32 20.05 15.27
N ALA A 152 12.66 20.63 14.28
CA ALA A 152 11.75 19.91 13.39
C ALA A 152 12.45 18.76 12.65
N ARG A 153 13.66 18.97 12.10
CA ARG A 153 14.44 17.91 11.44
C ARG A 153 14.82 16.77 12.39
N GLN A 154 15.21 17.08 13.63
CA GLN A 154 15.52 16.06 14.63
C GLN A 154 14.28 15.23 14.99
N LEU A 155 13.12 15.87 15.17
CA LEU A 155 11.86 15.18 15.40
C LEU A 155 11.48 14.29 14.21
N VAL A 156 11.62 14.78 12.97
CA VAL A 156 11.42 13.98 11.74
C VAL A 156 12.32 12.75 11.73
N GLN A 157 13.62 12.90 12.03
CA GLN A 157 14.55 11.79 12.04
C GLN A 157 14.17 10.73 13.08
N ILE A 158 13.70 11.15 14.27
CA ILE A 158 13.22 10.22 15.31
C ILE A 158 11.99 9.46 14.82
N ILE A 159 11.03 10.13 14.18
CA ILE A 159 9.85 9.47 13.61
C ILE A 159 10.24 8.47 12.51
N ARG A 160 11.18 8.82 11.62
CA ARG A 160 11.69 7.89 10.60
C ARG A 160 12.39 6.67 11.19
N ILE A 161 13.17 6.85 12.26
CA ILE A 161 13.77 5.72 12.98
C ILE A 161 12.67 4.83 13.58
N SER A 162 11.65 5.42 14.20
CA SER A 162 10.48 4.70 14.70
C SER A 162 9.77 3.90 13.60
N GLN A 163 9.62 4.46 12.39
CA GLN A 163 9.03 3.74 11.25
C GLN A 163 9.84 2.50 10.89
N ARG A 164 11.17 2.62 10.82
CA ARG A 164 12.08 1.50 10.51
C ARG A 164 11.99 0.39 11.57
N LEU A 165 11.83 0.75 12.84
CA LEU A 165 11.67 -0.19 13.94
C LEU A 165 10.28 -0.83 13.95
N ALA A 166 9.22 -0.06 13.71
CA ALA A 166 7.86 -0.59 13.54
C ALA A 166 7.80 -1.58 12.38
N LYS A 167 8.41 -1.23 11.24
CA LYS A 167 8.48 -2.10 10.05
C LYS A 167 9.18 -3.43 10.30
N SER A 168 10.24 -3.42 11.10
CA SER A 168 11.07 -4.60 11.31
C SER A 168 10.63 -5.46 12.48
N THR A 169 9.96 -4.89 13.49
CA THR A 169 9.56 -5.58 14.72
C THR A 169 8.04 -5.79 14.89
N GLY A 170 7.20 -5.14 14.08
CA GLY A 170 5.74 -5.32 14.08
C GLY A 170 5.11 -4.98 15.44
N SER A 171 4.30 -5.90 15.98
CA SER A 171 3.57 -5.69 17.24
C SER A 171 4.48 -5.55 18.47
N ALA A 172 5.77 -5.91 18.39
CA ALA A 172 6.69 -5.67 19.49
C ALA A 172 7.01 -4.18 19.71
N PHE A 173 6.76 -3.34 18.71
CA PHE A 173 6.97 -1.89 18.80
C PHE A 173 5.90 -1.15 19.61
N THR A 174 4.76 -1.80 19.92
CA THR A 174 3.61 -1.17 20.58
C THR A 174 3.96 -0.38 21.84
N PRO A 175 4.76 -0.90 22.81
CA PRO A 175 5.08 -0.15 24.04
C PRO A 175 5.85 1.14 23.75
N GLN A 176 6.80 1.09 22.81
CA GLN A 176 7.59 2.24 22.41
C GLN A 176 6.74 3.29 21.67
N LEU A 177 5.81 2.85 20.82
CA LEU A 177 4.85 3.74 20.17
C LEU A 177 3.97 4.45 21.20
N LEU A 178 3.39 3.71 22.15
CA LEU A 178 2.51 4.27 23.18
C LEU A 178 3.21 5.32 24.04
N GLN A 179 4.51 5.15 24.34
CA GLN A 179 5.30 6.15 25.06
C GLN A 179 5.43 7.47 24.28
N LEU A 180 5.63 7.40 22.96
CA LEU A 180 5.76 8.58 22.10
C LEU A 180 4.41 9.19 21.70
N TYR A 181 3.34 8.38 21.71
CA TYR A 181 2.08 8.65 21.03
C TYR A 181 1.44 10.00 21.41
N GLY A 182 1.25 10.25 22.70
CA GLY A 182 0.57 11.46 23.16
C GLY A 182 1.30 12.74 22.76
N GLN A 183 2.63 12.78 22.95
CA GLN A 183 3.44 13.94 22.58
C GLN A 183 3.55 14.09 21.05
N MET A 184 3.69 12.98 20.33
CA MET A 184 3.76 12.96 18.87
C MET A 184 2.51 13.61 18.26
N MET A 185 1.33 13.25 18.75
CA MET A 185 0.07 13.81 18.26
C MET A 185 -0.16 15.26 18.69
N GLN A 186 0.35 15.67 19.85
CA GLN A 186 0.36 17.09 20.24
C GLN A 186 1.22 17.93 19.29
N VAL A 187 2.42 17.46 18.92
CA VAL A 187 3.27 18.15 17.95
C VAL A 187 2.61 18.16 16.56
N TYR A 188 1.98 17.05 16.14
CA TYR A 188 1.20 16.99 14.90
C TYR A 188 0.16 18.11 14.83
N GLY A 189 -0.64 18.28 15.90
CA GLY A 189 -1.65 19.33 15.99
C GLY A 189 -1.06 20.75 16.01
N VAL A 190 0.00 20.98 16.78
CA VAL A 190 0.69 22.28 16.85
C VAL A 190 1.28 22.68 15.50
N TYR A 191 1.89 21.74 14.79
CA TYR A 191 2.43 21.97 13.44
C TYR A 191 1.31 22.16 12.41
N GLY A 192 0.19 21.44 12.54
CA GLY A 192 -1.00 21.63 11.71
C GLY A 192 -1.56 23.05 11.80
N GLN A 193 -1.73 23.57 13.02
CA GLN A 193 -2.17 24.95 13.24
C GLN A 193 -1.20 25.97 12.63
N GLN A 194 0.10 25.79 12.84
CA GLN A 194 1.12 26.68 12.29
C GLN A 194 1.15 26.67 10.75
N LEU A 195 0.91 25.52 10.13
CA LEU A 195 0.78 25.38 8.67
C LEU A 195 -0.40 26.19 8.15
N VAL A 196 -1.58 26.02 8.74
CA VAL A 196 -2.79 26.75 8.36
C VAL A 196 -2.60 28.26 8.53
N GLU A 197 -2.03 28.72 9.65
CA GLU A 197 -1.75 30.13 9.89
C GLU A 197 -0.73 30.71 8.88
N ALA A 198 0.34 29.97 8.60
CA ALA A 198 1.38 30.42 7.68
C ALA A 198 0.88 30.52 6.24
N VAL A 199 0.07 29.55 5.79
CA VAL A 199 -0.56 29.55 4.47
C VAL A 199 -1.65 30.60 4.37
N GLY A 200 -2.47 30.78 5.41
CA GLY A 200 -3.51 31.81 5.46
C GLY A 200 -2.95 33.24 5.34
N ARG A 201 -1.76 33.50 5.89
CA ARG A 201 -1.12 34.83 5.82
C ARG A 201 -0.34 35.08 4.53
N GLY A 202 0.32 34.06 3.98
CA GLY A 202 1.27 34.23 2.87
C GLY A 202 0.92 33.49 1.58
N GLY A 203 -0.27 32.89 1.52
CA GLY A 203 -0.74 32.11 0.38
C GLY A 203 -0.10 30.71 0.26
N PRO A 204 -0.52 29.92 -0.74
CA PRO A 204 -0.09 28.52 -0.90
C PRO A 204 1.41 28.32 -1.13
N SER A 205 2.09 29.33 -1.70
CA SER A 205 3.55 29.28 -1.93
C SER A 205 4.36 29.13 -0.64
N ARG A 206 3.79 29.48 0.54
CA ARG A 206 4.45 29.36 1.84
C ARG A 206 4.84 27.93 2.18
N ILE A 207 4.10 26.94 1.69
CA ILE A 207 4.39 25.51 1.90
C ILE A 207 5.78 25.12 1.37
N LYS A 208 6.25 25.81 0.32
CA LYS A 208 7.54 25.54 -0.32
C LYS A 208 8.73 26.09 0.49
N HIS A 209 8.51 26.98 1.45
CA HIS A 209 9.59 27.52 2.29
C HIS A 209 10.12 26.44 3.24
N ALA A 210 11.45 26.39 3.40
CA ALA A 210 12.13 25.31 4.12
C ALA A 210 11.61 25.09 5.55
N GLU A 211 11.28 26.17 6.27
CA GLU A 211 10.76 26.13 7.65
C GLU A 211 9.42 25.38 7.71
N ILE A 212 8.47 25.81 6.88
CA ILE A 212 7.12 25.24 6.79
C ILE A 212 7.16 23.81 6.23
N LYS A 213 8.01 23.58 5.22
CA LYS A 213 8.21 22.25 4.64
C LYS A 213 8.67 21.24 5.68
N CYS A 214 9.53 21.61 6.63
CA CYS A 214 9.96 20.70 7.70
C CYS A 214 8.80 20.31 8.63
N LEU A 215 7.91 21.26 8.96
CA LEU A 215 6.71 20.98 9.78
C LEU A 215 5.75 20.05 9.05
N PHE A 216 5.55 20.28 7.75
CA PHE A 216 4.73 19.43 6.89
C PHE A 216 5.30 18.01 6.79
N VAL A 217 6.61 17.87 6.58
CA VAL A 217 7.29 16.55 6.57
C VAL A 217 7.10 15.84 7.91
N TYR A 218 7.17 16.52 9.04
CA TYR A 218 6.90 15.87 10.34
C TYR A 218 5.48 15.29 10.41
N LYS A 219 4.46 16.02 9.96
CA LYS A 219 3.09 15.51 9.90
C LYS A 219 2.98 14.28 9.00
N ARG A 220 3.56 14.35 7.80
CA ARG A 220 3.61 13.24 6.85
C ARG A 220 4.23 11.97 7.45
N GLU A 221 5.40 12.12 8.05
CA GLU A 221 6.14 11.01 8.62
C GLU A 221 5.42 10.43 9.86
N THR A 222 4.68 11.26 10.59
CA THR A 222 3.80 10.80 11.68
C THR A 222 2.67 9.92 11.15
N LEU A 223 1.99 10.33 10.08
CA LEU A 223 0.95 9.52 9.43
C LEU A 223 1.53 8.22 8.87
N HIS A 224 2.70 8.29 8.24
CA HIS A 224 3.37 7.12 7.69
C HIS A 224 3.84 6.15 8.79
N LEU A 225 4.22 6.64 9.98
CA LEU A 225 4.48 5.77 11.13
C LEU A 225 3.24 5.00 11.57
N LEU A 226 2.09 5.67 11.64
CA LEU A 226 0.82 5.02 11.97
C LEU A 226 0.41 4.00 10.90
N GLU A 227 0.61 4.34 9.63
CA GLU A 227 0.36 3.46 8.48
C GLU A 227 1.22 2.20 8.57
N VAL A 228 2.54 2.36 8.65
CA VAL A 228 3.51 1.25 8.72
C VAL A 228 3.26 0.38 9.96
N TYR A 229 2.99 0.99 11.11
CA TYR A 229 2.68 0.24 12.33
C TYR A 229 1.37 -0.53 12.20
N ALA A 230 0.28 0.08 11.72
CA ALA A 230 -0.99 -0.60 11.53
C ALA A 230 -0.88 -1.77 10.55
N ASP A 231 -0.10 -1.60 9.49
CA ASP A 231 0.18 -2.65 8.51
C ASP A 231 1.00 -3.81 9.12
N GLU A 232 2.12 -3.50 9.77
CA GLU A 232 3.09 -4.50 10.23
C GLU A 232 2.75 -5.15 11.57
N ALA A 233 2.00 -4.47 12.45
CA ALA A 233 1.52 -5.04 13.71
C ALA A 233 0.43 -6.09 13.51
N LEU A 234 -0.33 -5.99 12.41
CA LEU A 234 -1.42 -6.89 12.05
C LEU A 234 -1.02 -7.95 11.02
N LYS A 235 0.15 -7.80 10.36
CA LYS A 235 0.78 -8.89 9.60
C LYS A 235 1.32 -9.96 10.55
N GLU A 236 1.23 -11.23 10.13
CA GLU A 236 1.91 -12.34 10.82
C GLU A 236 3.41 -12.30 10.52
N THR A 237 4.17 -11.47 11.25
CA THR A 237 5.50 -11.01 10.80
C THR A 237 6.72 -11.84 11.23
N SER A 238 6.62 -12.91 12.03
CA SER A 238 7.83 -13.64 12.47
C SER A 238 7.71 -15.16 12.36
N PRO A 239 8.72 -15.86 11.79
CA PRO A 239 8.81 -17.34 11.84
C PRO A 239 8.77 -17.89 13.28
N ALA A 240 9.26 -17.13 14.25
CA ALA A 240 9.19 -17.50 15.67
C ALA A 240 7.78 -17.32 16.23
N ALA A 241 7.06 -16.27 15.80
CA ALA A 241 5.65 -16.06 16.16
C ALA A 241 4.73 -17.07 15.47
N ALA A 242 5.02 -17.45 14.21
CA ALA A 242 4.30 -18.50 13.48
C ALA A 242 4.56 -19.89 14.09
N ALA A 243 5.79 -20.21 14.49
CA ALA A 243 6.10 -21.46 15.20
C ALA A 243 5.45 -21.50 16.60
N ALA A 244 5.45 -20.38 17.32
CA ALA A 244 4.76 -20.26 18.61
C ALA A 244 3.23 -20.31 18.47
N ALA A 245 2.67 -19.72 17.41
CA ALA A 245 1.24 -19.78 17.08
C ALA A 245 0.81 -21.18 16.63
N ALA A 246 1.65 -21.89 15.85
CA ALA A 246 1.42 -23.28 15.45
C ALA A 246 1.51 -24.25 16.65
N ALA A 247 2.31 -23.93 17.66
CA ALA A 247 2.38 -24.68 18.91
C ALA A 247 1.26 -24.33 19.91
N ALA A 248 0.59 -23.19 19.73
CA ALA A 248 -0.50 -22.74 20.60
C ALA A 248 -1.85 -23.35 20.16
N PRO A 249 -2.77 -23.62 21.09
CA PRO A 249 -4.13 -24.03 20.73
C PRO A 249 -4.79 -22.97 19.83
N ALA A 250 -5.53 -23.41 18.81
CA ALA A 250 -6.15 -22.52 17.81
C ALA A 250 -6.98 -21.38 18.45
N ALA A 251 -7.68 -21.65 19.56
CA ALA A 251 -8.47 -20.65 20.29
C ALA A 251 -7.61 -19.51 20.87
N THR A 252 -6.37 -19.79 21.30
CA THR A 252 -5.47 -18.81 21.90
C THR A 252 -4.82 -17.92 20.84
N ALA A 253 -4.54 -18.47 19.64
CA ALA A 253 -4.02 -17.72 18.51
C ALA A 253 -5.04 -16.69 17.98
N THR A 254 -6.32 -17.09 17.86
CA THR A 254 -7.40 -16.19 17.45
C THR A 254 -7.62 -15.06 18.46
N ALA A 255 -7.58 -15.35 19.76
CA ALA A 255 -7.71 -14.33 20.80
C ALA A 255 -6.55 -13.30 20.77
N ALA A 256 -5.32 -13.74 20.52
CA ALA A 256 -4.17 -12.86 20.40
C ALA A 256 -4.25 -11.95 19.15
N ALA A 257 -4.75 -12.47 18.03
CA ALA A 257 -4.98 -11.70 16.81
C ALA A 257 -6.05 -10.61 17.01
N GLU A 258 -7.17 -10.95 17.66
CA GLU A 258 -8.23 -10.00 18.00
C GLU A 258 -7.74 -8.93 18.99
N GLN A 259 -6.93 -9.30 19.98
CA GLN A 259 -6.33 -8.32 20.90
C GLN A 259 -5.42 -7.31 20.17
N LYS A 260 -4.67 -7.75 19.16
CA LYS A 260 -3.85 -6.85 18.32
C LYS A 260 -4.71 -5.88 17.53
N LYS A 261 -5.77 -6.38 16.88
CA LYS A 261 -6.74 -5.53 16.15
C LYS A 261 -7.37 -4.49 17.07
N GLU A 262 -7.82 -4.90 18.25
CA GLU A 262 -8.41 -3.98 19.23
C GLU A 262 -7.40 -2.93 19.71
N THR A 263 -6.14 -3.31 19.92
CA THR A 263 -5.07 -2.37 20.28
C THR A 263 -4.84 -1.33 19.17
N VAL A 264 -4.77 -1.76 17.91
CA VAL A 264 -4.64 -0.84 16.76
C VAL A 264 -5.87 0.05 16.64
N LYS A 265 -7.07 -0.51 16.79
CA LYS A 265 -8.33 0.23 16.76
C LYS A 265 -8.41 1.29 17.86
N GLN A 266 -8.01 0.98 19.09
CA GLN A 266 -7.98 1.92 20.20
C GLN A 266 -6.97 3.04 19.98
N LEU A 267 -5.78 2.70 19.50
CA LEU A 267 -4.72 3.67 19.20
C LEU A 267 -5.21 4.66 18.15
N VAL A 268 -5.64 4.15 17.00
CA VAL A 268 -6.08 4.96 15.85
C VAL A 268 -7.37 5.72 16.16
N GLY A 269 -8.33 5.10 16.86
CA GLY A 269 -9.63 5.70 17.16
C GLY A 269 -9.53 7.00 17.95
N GLN A 270 -8.54 7.14 18.84
CA GLN A 270 -8.33 8.35 19.63
C GLN A 270 -7.90 9.58 18.81
N VAL A 271 -7.28 9.35 17.64
CA VAL A 271 -6.65 10.42 16.83
C VAL A 271 -7.28 10.58 15.46
N LEU A 272 -8.12 9.62 15.05
CA LEU A 272 -8.73 9.59 13.73
C LEU A 272 -9.49 10.89 13.45
N GLN A 273 -10.39 11.29 14.35
CA GLN A 273 -11.17 12.51 14.16
C GLN A 273 -10.30 13.78 14.07
N PRO A 274 -9.31 14.03 14.97
CA PRO A 274 -8.36 15.13 14.80
C PRO A 274 -7.61 15.13 13.45
N ILE A 275 -7.16 13.97 12.96
CA ILE A 275 -6.46 13.85 11.67
C ILE A 275 -7.41 14.18 10.50
N LEU A 276 -8.63 13.64 10.54
CA LEU A 276 -9.65 13.88 9.52
C LEU A 276 -10.06 15.37 9.45
N GLN A 277 -10.24 15.99 10.61
CA GLN A 277 -10.56 17.40 10.70
C GLN A 277 -9.41 18.27 10.16
N ASP A 278 -8.17 18.00 10.60
CA ASP A 278 -6.98 18.70 10.10
C ASP A 278 -6.82 18.54 8.57
N TYR A 279 -7.12 17.37 7.99
CA TYR A 279 -7.14 17.19 6.54
C TYR A 279 -8.21 18.08 5.86
N ARG A 280 -9.44 18.09 6.37
CA ARG A 280 -10.55 18.87 5.82
C ARG A 280 -10.27 20.38 5.84
N ASP A 281 -9.77 20.87 6.97
CA ASP A 281 -9.54 22.29 7.25
C ASP A 281 -8.34 22.86 6.47
N ASN A 282 -7.45 21.99 5.97
CA ASN A 282 -6.35 22.37 5.12
C ASN A 282 -6.78 22.75 3.70
N THR A 283 -6.01 23.65 3.09
CA THR A 283 -6.15 24.02 1.67
C THR A 283 -5.74 22.83 0.77
N PRO A 284 -6.21 22.76 -0.50
CA PRO A 284 -5.82 21.70 -1.43
C PRO A 284 -4.30 21.43 -1.50
N ASP A 285 -3.48 22.49 -1.52
CA ASP A 285 -2.02 22.38 -1.57
C ASP A 285 -1.37 21.93 -0.25
N SER A 286 -2.07 22.06 0.89
CA SER A 286 -1.59 21.66 2.22
C SER A 286 -2.20 20.36 2.75
N ARG A 287 -3.12 19.74 2.01
CA ARG A 287 -3.67 18.42 2.32
C ARG A 287 -2.64 17.34 2.02
N ASP A 288 -2.37 16.49 3.00
CA ASP A 288 -1.38 15.42 2.85
C ASP A 288 -2.05 14.12 2.39
N CYS A 289 -1.62 13.58 1.25
CA CYS A 289 -2.22 12.35 0.67
C CYS A 289 -1.98 11.11 1.54
N GLU A 290 -1.00 11.15 2.44
CA GLU A 290 -0.70 10.10 3.41
C GLU A 290 -1.84 9.84 4.39
N VAL A 291 -2.77 10.79 4.58
CA VAL A 291 -4.03 10.53 5.31
C VAL A 291 -4.86 9.47 4.58
N LEU A 292 -4.96 9.55 3.25
CA LEU A 292 -5.70 8.58 2.44
C LEU A 292 -5.01 7.21 2.44
N ALA A 293 -3.67 7.20 2.40
CA ALA A 293 -2.88 5.97 2.52
C ALA A 293 -3.09 5.26 3.87
N LEU A 294 -3.02 6.01 4.97
CA LEU A 294 -3.30 5.50 6.31
C LEU A 294 -4.71 4.89 6.37
N LEU A 295 -5.73 5.59 5.87
CA LEU A 295 -7.11 5.09 5.88
C LEU A 295 -7.27 3.81 5.05
N ALA A 296 -6.64 3.72 3.89
CA ALA A 296 -6.67 2.51 3.07
C ALA A 296 -6.06 1.31 3.80
N VAL A 297 -4.92 1.49 4.47
CA VAL A 297 -4.29 0.45 5.30
C VAL A 297 -5.17 0.05 6.47
N LEU A 298 -5.79 1.02 7.16
CA LEU A 298 -6.69 0.74 8.27
C LEU A 298 -7.89 -0.08 7.83
N MET A 299 -8.48 0.23 6.67
CA MET A 299 -9.58 -0.56 6.10
C MET A 299 -9.12 -1.97 5.74
N ALA A 300 -7.96 -2.12 5.09
CA ALA A 300 -7.41 -3.42 4.71
C ALA A 300 -7.05 -4.31 5.90
N ARG A 301 -6.70 -3.72 7.05
CA ARG A 301 -6.23 -4.47 8.23
C ARG A 301 -7.27 -4.64 9.33
N LEU A 302 -8.16 -3.67 9.52
CA LEU A 302 -9.24 -3.74 10.51
C LEU A 302 -10.55 -4.27 9.92
N ASP A 303 -10.69 -4.25 8.58
CA ASP A 303 -11.80 -4.87 7.85
C ASP A 303 -13.17 -4.44 8.42
N THR A 304 -14.05 -5.39 8.76
CA THR A 304 -15.39 -5.06 9.31
C THR A 304 -15.36 -4.23 10.61
N HIS A 305 -14.26 -4.20 11.36
CA HIS A 305 -14.18 -3.45 12.64
C HIS A 305 -14.14 -1.92 12.49
N ILE A 306 -13.80 -1.41 11.30
CA ILE A 306 -13.82 0.04 11.00
C ILE A 306 -15.05 0.48 10.19
N SER A 307 -15.86 -0.46 9.71
CA SER A 307 -17.00 -0.19 8.82
C SER A 307 -18.04 0.77 9.41
N SER A 308 -18.25 0.78 10.73
CA SER A 308 -19.17 1.70 11.40
C SER A 308 -18.71 3.17 11.40
N VAL A 309 -17.41 3.40 11.22
CA VAL A 309 -16.80 4.75 11.18
C VAL A 309 -16.69 5.27 9.76
N LEU A 310 -16.98 4.44 8.75
CA LEU A 310 -16.86 4.81 7.33
C LEU A 310 -17.64 6.08 6.96
N PRO A 311 -18.90 6.29 7.40
CA PRO A 311 -19.62 7.53 7.09
C PRO A 311 -18.92 8.78 7.63
N VAL A 312 -18.38 8.70 8.86
CA VAL A 312 -17.61 9.80 9.45
C VAL A 312 -16.36 10.08 8.63
N ILE A 313 -15.63 9.04 8.22
CA ILE A 313 -14.45 9.19 7.36
C ILE A 313 -14.82 9.93 6.07
N PHE A 314 -15.88 9.50 5.39
CA PHE A 314 -16.35 10.09 4.13
C PHE A 314 -16.76 11.57 4.30
N ASP A 315 -17.45 11.92 5.38
CA ASP A 315 -17.87 13.30 5.67
C ASP A 315 -16.70 14.31 5.74
N TYR A 316 -15.51 13.85 6.15
CA TYR A 316 -14.34 14.73 6.26
C TYR A 316 -13.51 14.77 4.97
N ILE A 317 -13.31 13.63 4.30
CA ILE A 317 -12.29 13.52 3.24
C ILE A 317 -12.86 13.42 1.83
N PHE A 318 -14.06 12.86 1.65
CA PHE A 318 -14.49 12.40 0.35
C PHE A 318 -14.73 13.58 -0.60
N ASP A 319 -15.66 14.48 -0.26
CA ASP A 319 -16.03 15.61 -1.11
C ASP A 319 -14.86 16.57 -1.34
N CYS A 320 -14.08 16.84 -0.28
CA CYS A 320 -13.00 17.80 -0.35
C CYS A 320 -11.84 17.28 -1.23
N THR A 321 -11.58 15.96 -1.22
CA THR A 321 -10.58 15.32 -2.11
C THR A 321 -11.13 15.19 -3.52
N LEU A 322 -12.39 14.80 -3.70
CA LEU A 322 -13.03 14.69 -5.01
C LEU A 322 -13.02 16.05 -5.74
N GLN A 323 -13.25 17.15 -5.03
CA GLN A 323 -13.16 18.51 -5.60
C GLN A 323 -11.76 18.88 -6.09
N MET A 324 -10.70 18.28 -5.53
CA MET A 324 -9.32 18.49 -5.99
C MET A 324 -9.04 17.74 -7.27
N ILE A 325 -9.49 16.48 -7.36
CA ILE A 325 -9.11 15.59 -8.46
C ILE A 325 -10.06 15.64 -9.65
N LYS A 326 -11.31 16.10 -9.50
CA LYS A 326 -12.34 16.06 -10.56
C LYS A 326 -12.22 17.14 -11.64
N GLN A 327 -11.39 18.18 -11.42
CA GLN A 327 -11.34 19.34 -12.32
C GLN A 327 -10.58 19.02 -13.61
N ASP A 328 -9.51 18.24 -13.50
CA ASP A 328 -8.62 17.85 -14.59
C ASP A 328 -7.91 16.53 -14.26
N PHE A 329 -7.20 15.94 -15.23
CA PHE A 329 -6.51 14.65 -15.09
C PHE A 329 -5.02 14.77 -14.67
N GLN A 330 -4.50 15.97 -14.45
CA GLN A 330 -3.06 16.24 -14.26
C GLN A 330 -2.72 16.69 -12.84
N SER A 331 -3.58 17.49 -12.22
CA SER A 331 -3.42 18.03 -10.88
C SER A 331 -3.52 16.92 -9.82
N TYR A 332 -2.73 17.06 -8.75
CA TYR A 332 -2.72 16.16 -7.58
C TYR A 332 -2.63 14.65 -7.90
N PRO A 333 -1.60 14.20 -8.64
CA PRO A 333 -1.45 12.78 -9.01
C PRO A 333 -1.37 11.86 -7.79
N ASP A 334 -0.62 12.26 -6.75
CA ASP A 334 -0.46 11.47 -5.53
C ASP A 334 -1.79 11.31 -4.76
N HIS A 335 -2.58 12.40 -4.63
CA HIS A 335 -3.91 12.32 -4.02
C HIS A 335 -4.85 11.42 -4.81
N ARG A 336 -4.76 11.45 -6.14
CA ARG A 336 -5.61 10.63 -7.01
C ARG A 336 -5.31 9.14 -6.84
N GLU A 337 -4.04 8.76 -6.88
CA GLU A 337 -3.62 7.36 -6.64
C GLU A 337 -4.09 6.87 -5.27
N ARG A 338 -3.83 7.65 -4.21
CA ARG A 338 -4.21 7.26 -2.84
C ARG A 338 -5.72 7.30 -2.59
N PHE A 339 -6.46 8.18 -3.27
CA PHE A 339 -7.93 8.20 -3.22
C PHE A 339 -8.52 6.94 -3.83
N TYR A 340 -8.02 6.48 -4.98
CA TYR A 340 -8.51 5.24 -5.59
C TYR A 340 -8.08 3.99 -4.84
N ALA A 341 -6.88 3.98 -4.26
CA ALA A 341 -6.46 2.93 -3.33
C ALA A 341 -7.40 2.86 -2.10
N LEU A 342 -7.86 4.00 -1.59
CA LEU A 342 -8.85 4.06 -0.52
C LEU A 342 -10.21 3.50 -0.96
N LEU A 343 -10.72 3.87 -2.14
CA LEU A 343 -12.00 3.33 -2.65
C LEU A 343 -11.93 1.82 -2.88
N LYS A 344 -10.78 1.33 -3.36
CA LYS A 344 -10.49 -0.09 -3.50
C LYS A 344 -10.56 -0.81 -2.15
N ALA A 345 -9.86 -0.27 -1.13
CA ALA A 345 -9.89 -0.83 0.21
C ALA A 345 -11.30 -0.83 0.83
N CYS A 346 -12.09 0.24 0.61
CA CYS A 346 -13.49 0.29 1.01
C CYS A 346 -14.30 -0.85 0.40
N ASN A 347 -14.13 -1.07 -0.92
CA ASN A 347 -14.87 -2.11 -1.63
C ASN A 347 -14.44 -3.53 -1.21
N GLN A 348 -13.15 -3.77 -0.98
CA GLN A 348 -12.63 -5.09 -0.65
C GLN A 348 -12.88 -5.51 0.81
N HIS A 349 -12.88 -4.55 1.75
CA HIS A 349 -12.82 -4.84 3.19
C HIS A 349 -13.95 -4.22 4.00
N CYS A 350 -14.64 -3.22 3.45
CA CYS A 350 -15.70 -2.47 4.15
C CYS A 350 -16.96 -2.33 3.29
N PHE A 351 -17.25 -3.30 2.42
CA PHE A 351 -18.34 -3.23 1.45
C PHE A 351 -19.70 -2.97 2.09
N SER A 352 -19.99 -3.61 3.22
CA SER A 352 -21.24 -3.39 3.97
C SER A 352 -21.36 -1.96 4.50
N GLY A 353 -20.24 -1.33 4.86
CA GLY A 353 -20.17 0.06 5.29
C GLY A 353 -20.56 1.04 4.20
N LEU A 354 -20.30 0.74 2.92
CA LEU A 354 -20.67 1.61 1.78
C LEU A 354 -22.17 1.88 1.72
N PHE A 355 -23.00 0.89 2.08
CA PHE A 355 -24.46 1.04 2.12
C PHE A 355 -24.98 1.74 3.37
N SER A 356 -24.10 2.05 4.32
CA SER A 356 -24.41 2.92 5.46
C SER A 356 -24.16 4.40 5.13
N LEU A 357 -23.59 4.70 3.97
CA LEU A 357 -23.36 6.07 3.51
C LEU A 357 -24.69 6.76 3.13
N PRO A 358 -24.80 8.07 3.33
CA PRO A 358 -25.89 8.87 2.78
C PRO A 358 -26.01 8.71 1.25
N SER A 359 -27.24 8.77 0.71
CA SER A 359 -27.52 8.54 -0.71
C SER A 359 -26.66 9.39 -1.67
N HIS A 360 -26.36 10.63 -1.29
CA HIS A 360 -25.52 11.53 -2.10
C HIS A 360 -24.05 11.09 -2.15
N GLN A 361 -23.50 10.58 -1.05
CA GLN A 361 -22.12 10.09 -0.98
C GLN A 361 -21.98 8.75 -1.70
N LEU A 362 -22.94 7.84 -1.54
CA LEU A 362 -22.94 6.58 -2.27
C LEU A 362 -23.01 6.82 -3.79
N LYS A 363 -23.83 7.79 -4.22
CA LYS A 363 -23.85 8.23 -5.61
C LYS A 363 -22.49 8.79 -6.06
N ALA A 364 -21.90 9.68 -5.28
CA ALA A 364 -20.61 10.26 -5.60
C ALA A 364 -19.47 9.23 -5.61
N PHE A 365 -19.56 8.17 -4.79
CA PHE A 365 -18.66 7.01 -4.82
C PHE A 365 -18.74 6.30 -6.18
N VAL A 366 -19.93 5.94 -6.63
CA VAL A 366 -20.13 5.28 -7.94
C VAL A 366 -19.68 6.19 -9.09
N GLU A 367 -20.02 7.47 -9.05
CA GLU A 367 -19.56 8.45 -10.06
C GLU A 367 -18.04 8.61 -10.06
N SER A 368 -17.37 8.49 -8.91
CA SER A 368 -15.91 8.54 -8.81
C SER A 368 -15.24 7.34 -9.47
N LEU A 369 -15.86 6.15 -9.41
CA LEU A 369 -15.39 4.96 -10.14
C LEU A 369 -15.52 5.16 -11.66
N VAL A 370 -16.64 5.75 -12.11
CA VAL A 370 -16.84 6.09 -13.52
C VAL A 370 -15.82 7.11 -14.01
N TRP A 371 -15.48 8.10 -13.19
CA TRP A 371 -14.43 9.06 -13.53
C TRP A 371 -13.05 8.41 -13.57
N ALA A 372 -12.77 7.44 -12.69
CA ALA A 372 -11.51 6.72 -12.62
C ALA A 372 -11.16 6.00 -13.92
N PHE A 373 -12.09 5.18 -14.44
CA PHE A 373 -11.81 4.39 -15.63
C PHE A 373 -11.77 5.20 -16.94
N LYS A 374 -12.19 6.47 -16.90
CA LYS A 374 -12.07 7.42 -18.02
C LYS A 374 -10.74 8.16 -18.04
N HIS A 375 -9.88 7.95 -17.05
CA HIS A 375 -8.64 8.69 -16.92
C HIS A 375 -7.70 8.48 -18.11
N GLU A 376 -6.96 9.53 -18.48
CA GLU A 376 -5.95 9.45 -19.55
C GLU A 376 -4.73 8.58 -19.19
N HIS A 377 -4.52 8.28 -17.90
CA HIS A 377 -3.35 7.55 -17.44
C HIS A 377 -3.70 6.07 -17.32
N PRO A 378 -3.09 5.18 -18.13
CA PRO A 378 -3.50 3.77 -18.24
C PRO A 378 -3.62 3.05 -16.91
N SER A 379 -2.64 3.24 -16.00
CA SER A 379 -2.63 2.56 -14.70
C SER A 379 -3.82 2.97 -13.80
N LEU A 380 -4.23 4.24 -13.84
CA LEU A 380 -5.35 4.72 -13.02
C LEU A 380 -6.68 4.29 -13.62
N ALA A 381 -6.78 4.31 -14.95
CA ALA A 381 -7.96 3.82 -15.64
C ALA A 381 -8.17 2.32 -15.39
N GLU A 382 -7.10 1.52 -15.46
CA GLU A 382 -7.12 0.09 -15.18
C GLU A 382 -7.50 -0.19 -13.72
N GLU A 383 -6.93 0.54 -12.75
CA GLU A 383 -7.31 0.41 -11.35
C GLU A 383 -8.78 0.77 -11.12
N GLY A 384 -9.28 1.84 -11.74
CA GLY A 384 -10.69 2.21 -11.71
C GLY A 384 -11.62 1.12 -12.26
N LEU A 385 -11.22 0.48 -13.37
CA LEU A 385 -11.95 -0.66 -13.93
C LEU A 385 -11.91 -1.88 -13.00
N GLN A 386 -10.76 -2.18 -12.41
CA GLN A 386 -10.63 -3.28 -11.45
C GLN A 386 -11.58 -3.09 -10.26
N VAL A 387 -11.57 -1.90 -9.63
CA VAL A 387 -12.45 -1.60 -8.49
C VAL A 387 -13.92 -1.67 -8.90
N THR A 388 -14.27 -1.19 -10.09
CA THR A 388 -15.65 -1.26 -10.61
C THR A 388 -16.09 -2.70 -10.83
N TYR A 389 -15.22 -3.55 -11.37
CA TYR A 389 -15.50 -4.97 -11.57
C TYR A 389 -15.71 -5.69 -10.24
N GLU A 390 -14.79 -5.50 -9.28
CA GLU A 390 -14.89 -6.09 -7.93
C GLU A 390 -16.15 -5.61 -7.20
N PHE A 391 -16.49 -4.33 -7.30
CA PHE A 391 -17.72 -3.76 -6.73
C PHE A 391 -18.97 -4.42 -7.31
N LEU A 392 -18.99 -4.66 -8.62
CA LEU A 392 -20.09 -5.35 -9.28
C LEU A 392 -20.19 -6.83 -8.85
N GLN A 393 -19.07 -7.53 -8.69
CA GLN A 393 -19.08 -8.90 -8.17
C GLN A 393 -19.62 -8.94 -6.73
N ASN A 394 -19.15 -8.05 -5.86
CA ASN A 394 -19.65 -7.94 -4.49
C ASN A 394 -21.17 -7.63 -4.42
N LEU A 395 -21.69 -6.82 -5.36
CA LEU A 395 -23.12 -6.58 -5.49
C LEU A 395 -23.89 -7.84 -5.94
N ILE A 396 -23.35 -8.59 -6.89
CA ILE A 396 -23.96 -9.81 -7.43
C ILE A 396 -24.01 -10.92 -6.36
N GLU A 397 -22.93 -11.07 -5.59
CA GLU A 397 -22.82 -12.06 -4.50
C GLU A 397 -23.56 -11.62 -3.23
N GLY A 398 -23.82 -10.32 -3.09
CA GLY A 398 -24.47 -9.71 -1.94
C GLY A 398 -25.99 -9.84 -1.91
N LYS A 399 -26.65 -8.85 -1.28
CA LYS A 399 -28.12 -8.84 -1.15
C LYS A 399 -28.77 -8.44 -2.46
N LYS A 400 -29.73 -9.26 -2.93
CA LYS A 400 -30.50 -9.02 -4.16
C LYS A 400 -31.20 -7.65 -4.22
N GLU A 401 -31.66 -7.15 -3.09
CA GLU A 401 -32.30 -5.82 -2.98
C GLU A 401 -31.31 -4.70 -3.38
N LEU A 402 -30.08 -4.75 -2.85
CA LEU A 402 -29.03 -3.77 -3.15
C LEU A 402 -28.62 -3.82 -4.63
N LEU A 403 -28.50 -5.03 -5.19
CA LEU A 403 -28.25 -5.21 -6.62
C LEU A 403 -29.37 -4.60 -7.48
N THR A 404 -30.63 -4.80 -7.08
CA THR A 404 -31.80 -4.28 -7.79
C THR A 404 -31.82 -2.75 -7.76
N ASP A 405 -31.62 -2.14 -6.59
CA ASP A 405 -31.60 -0.68 -6.44
C ASP A 405 -30.42 -0.02 -7.17
N PHE A 406 -29.25 -0.68 -7.15
CA PHE A 406 -28.11 -0.28 -7.96
C PHE A 406 -28.46 -0.31 -9.46
N CYS A 407 -29.02 -1.41 -9.95
CA CYS A 407 -29.35 -1.55 -11.36
C CYS A 407 -30.39 -0.51 -11.83
N ARG A 408 -31.42 -0.23 -11.02
CA ARG A 408 -32.42 0.80 -11.33
C ARG A 408 -31.80 2.17 -11.59
N THR A 409 -30.76 2.51 -10.84
CA THR A 409 -30.17 3.85 -10.89
C THR A 409 -29.00 3.94 -11.88
N TYR A 410 -28.13 2.93 -11.91
CA TYR A 410 -26.81 3.03 -12.53
C TYR A 410 -26.60 2.10 -13.73
N TYR A 411 -27.46 1.11 -13.98
CA TYR A 411 -27.21 0.08 -15.00
C TYR A 411 -26.96 0.65 -16.39
N PHE A 412 -27.91 1.42 -16.93
CA PHE A 412 -27.78 2.00 -18.28
C PHE A 412 -26.66 3.05 -18.36
N GLY A 413 -26.43 3.79 -17.28
CA GLY A 413 -25.33 4.73 -17.16
C GLY A 413 -23.99 4.00 -17.27
N LEU A 414 -23.73 3.03 -16.40
CA LEU A 414 -22.49 2.25 -16.40
C LEU A 414 -22.29 1.50 -17.72
N MET A 415 -23.35 0.90 -18.28
CA MET A 415 -23.29 0.22 -19.58
C MET A 415 -22.85 1.17 -20.69
N LYS A 416 -23.44 2.38 -20.76
CA LYS A 416 -23.06 3.40 -21.73
C LYS A 416 -21.60 3.83 -21.54
N GLU A 417 -21.19 4.10 -20.30
CA GLU A 417 -19.86 4.60 -19.97
C GLU A 417 -18.76 3.57 -20.29
N ILE A 418 -18.98 2.30 -19.95
CA ILE A 418 -18.06 1.22 -20.31
C ILE A 418 -17.98 1.06 -21.82
N LEU A 419 -19.11 1.13 -22.55
CA LEU A 419 -19.09 1.03 -24.00
C LEU A 419 -18.35 2.21 -24.65
N MET A 420 -18.50 3.43 -24.12
CA MET A 420 -17.77 4.61 -24.61
C MET A 420 -16.25 4.44 -24.43
N VAL A 421 -15.80 3.97 -23.27
CA VAL A 421 -14.36 3.73 -23.00
C VAL A 421 -13.82 2.56 -23.82
N LEU A 422 -14.61 1.49 -24.00
CA LEU A 422 -14.24 0.33 -24.81
C LEU A 422 -14.13 0.67 -26.30
N THR A 423 -14.84 1.71 -26.75
CA THR A 423 -14.79 2.22 -28.13
C THR A 423 -13.90 3.46 -28.30
N ASP A 424 -13.22 3.89 -27.24
CA ASP A 424 -12.21 4.95 -27.32
C ASP A 424 -10.84 4.36 -27.74
N ARG A 425 -10.07 5.12 -28.50
CA ARG A 425 -8.69 4.75 -28.86
C ARG A 425 -7.71 4.96 -27.70
N LEU A 426 -8.04 5.80 -26.72
CA LEU A 426 -7.14 6.15 -25.62
C LEU A 426 -7.13 5.12 -24.49
N HIS A 427 -8.19 4.31 -24.32
CA HIS A 427 -8.34 3.41 -23.17
C HIS A 427 -8.18 1.93 -23.51
N ARG A 428 -7.46 1.60 -24.59
CA ARG A 428 -7.32 0.23 -25.09
C ARG A 428 -6.66 -0.73 -24.10
N SER A 429 -5.76 -0.24 -23.25
CA SER A 429 -5.09 -1.05 -22.21
C SER A 429 -6.07 -1.64 -21.19
N GLY A 430 -7.24 -1.01 -21.01
CA GLY A 430 -8.28 -1.47 -20.08
C GLY A 430 -9.19 -2.59 -20.61
N PHE A 431 -8.95 -3.10 -21.83
CA PHE A 431 -9.85 -4.03 -22.53
C PHE A 431 -10.29 -5.23 -21.68
N LYS A 432 -9.37 -5.82 -20.90
CA LYS A 432 -9.65 -6.96 -20.02
C LYS A 432 -10.78 -6.66 -19.04
N TYR A 433 -10.68 -5.58 -18.26
CA TYR A 433 -11.70 -5.27 -17.25
C TYR A 433 -12.95 -4.62 -17.84
N GLN A 434 -12.83 -3.84 -18.93
CA GLN A 434 -13.99 -3.31 -19.64
C GLN A 434 -14.91 -4.44 -20.11
N THR A 435 -14.36 -5.48 -20.73
CA THR A 435 -15.11 -6.65 -21.19
C THR A 435 -15.69 -7.46 -20.04
N LEU A 436 -14.97 -7.63 -18.92
CA LEU A 436 -15.47 -8.32 -17.73
C LEU A 436 -16.65 -7.59 -17.07
N ILE A 437 -16.59 -6.27 -16.95
CA ILE A 437 -17.70 -5.46 -16.44
C ILE A 437 -18.89 -5.56 -17.38
N PHE A 438 -18.66 -5.39 -18.69
CA PHE A 438 -19.72 -5.45 -19.69
C PHE A 438 -20.40 -6.83 -19.71
N MET A 439 -19.62 -7.91 -19.64
CA MET A 439 -20.12 -9.28 -19.52
C MET A 439 -20.96 -9.47 -18.25
N SER A 440 -20.52 -8.91 -17.11
CA SER A 440 -21.24 -9.00 -15.84
C SER A 440 -22.59 -8.27 -15.89
N LEU A 441 -22.66 -7.10 -16.52
CA LEU A 441 -23.91 -6.38 -16.74
C LEU A 441 -24.89 -7.20 -17.58
N LEU A 442 -24.42 -7.79 -18.69
CA LEU A 442 -25.27 -8.66 -19.52
C LEU A 442 -25.75 -9.90 -18.76
N ARG A 443 -24.90 -10.52 -17.93
CA ARG A 443 -25.29 -11.66 -17.08
C ARG A 443 -26.38 -11.32 -16.07
N ILE A 444 -26.34 -10.13 -15.46
CA ILE A 444 -27.37 -9.68 -14.51
C ILE A 444 -28.77 -9.76 -15.13
N ILE A 445 -28.90 -9.34 -16.39
CA ILE A 445 -30.18 -9.32 -17.11
C ILE A 445 -30.45 -10.65 -17.81
N GLY A 446 -29.46 -11.23 -18.48
CA GLY A 446 -29.59 -12.47 -19.25
C GLY A 446 -29.93 -13.70 -18.39
N TYR A 447 -29.45 -13.74 -17.14
CA TYR A 447 -29.85 -14.78 -16.18
C TYR A 447 -31.03 -14.38 -15.29
N GLY A 448 -31.61 -13.19 -15.50
CA GLY A 448 -32.74 -12.71 -14.71
C GLY A 448 -32.42 -12.50 -13.23
N LEU A 449 -31.15 -12.18 -12.88
CA LEU A 449 -30.78 -11.81 -11.51
C LEU A 449 -31.55 -10.57 -11.07
N VAL A 450 -31.70 -9.60 -11.97
CA VAL A 450 -32.58 -8.44 -11.82
C VAL A 450 -33.55 -8.41 -12.99
N ARG A 451 -34.83 -8.21 -12.70
CA ARG A 451 -35.87 -7.94 -13.69
C ARG A 451 -36.78 -6.85 -13.15
N ASP A 452 -36.83 -5.73 -13.85
CA ASP A 452 -37.72 -4.61 -13.50
C ASP A 452 -38.27 -3.97 -14.77
N GLU A 453 -39.55 -4.22 -15.05
CA GLU A 453 -40.22 -3.68 -16.24
C GLU A 453 -40.42 -2.17 -16.16
N THR A 454 -40.52 -1.60 -14.96
CA THR A 454 -40.76 -0.15 -14.77
C THR A 454 -39.53 0.69 -15.11
N SER A 455 -38.34 0.18 -14.79
CA SER A 455 -37.05 0.81 -15.13
C SER A 455 -36.49 0.31 -16.47
N GLY A 456 -37.23 -0.51 -17.21
CA GLY A 456 -36.79 -1.05 -18.49
C GLY A 456 -35.66 -2.10 -18.41
N LEU A 457 -35.41 -2.67 -17.23
CA LEU A 457 -34.41 -3.71 -16.98
C LEU A 457 -34.94 -5.09 -17.40
N THR A 458 -35.14 -5.25 -18.71
CA THR A 458 -35.49 -6.52 -19.35
C THR A 458 -34.50 -6.82 -20.45
N GLN A 459 -34.28 -8.10 -20.75
CA GLN A 459 -33.36 -8.51 -21.82
C GLN A 459 -33.74 -7.89 -23.17
N GLU A 460 -35.04 -7.81 -23.48
CA GLU A 460 -35.54 -7.19 -24.70
C GLU A 460 -35.18 -5.69 -24.79
N ASN A 461 -35.41 -4.93 -23.72
CA ASN A 461 -35.15 -3.49 -23.70
C ASN A 461 -33.64 -3.18 -23.69
N VAL A 462 -32.84 -3.96 -22.96
CA VAL A 462 -31.39 -3.82 -22.95
C VAL A 462 -30.80 -4.14 -24.32
N THR A 463 -31.29 -5.19 -24.99
CA THR A 463 -30.90 -5.53 -26.37
C THR A 463 -31.21 -4.38 -27.33
N LYS A 464 -32.44 -3.86 -27.31
CA LYS A 464 -32.86 -2.71 -28.12
C LYS A 464 -31.98 -1.48 -27.86
N SER A 465 -31.73 -1.17 -26.60
CA SER A 465 -30.90 -0.02 -26.20
C SER A 465 -29.45 -0.15 -26.67
N LEU A 466 -28.87 -1.36 -26.65
CA LEU A 466 -27.52 -1.60 -27.14
C LEU A 466 -27.45 -1.46 -28.67
N ILE A 467 -28.43 -2.02 -29.40
CA ILE A 467 -28.51 -1.87 -30.86
C ILE A 467 -28.63 -0.40 -31.24
N ASP A 468 -29.52 0.35 -30.57
CA ASP A 468 -29.70 1.78 -30.80
C ASP A 468 -28.44 2.58 -30.50
N LEU A 469 -27.75 2.28 -29.38
CA LEU A 469 -26.53 2.98 -29.00
C LEU A 469 -25.40 2.73 -30.00
N LEU A 470 -25.15 1.47 -30.35
CA LEU A 470 -24.13 1.10 -31.34
C LEU A 470 -24.45 1.61 -32.74
N GLY A 471 -25.71 1.53 -33.16
CA GLY A 471 -26.16 2.04 -34.46
C GLY A 471 -26.02 3.55 -34.60
N ARG A 472 -26.23 4.30 -33.51
CA ARG A 472 -26.00 5.76 -33.47
C ARG A 472 -24.51 6.10 -33.45
N SER A 473 -23.71 5.37 -32.68
CA SER A 473 -22.26 5.61 -32.57
C SER A 473 -21.52 5.23 -33.86
N PHE A 474 -21.94 4.18 -34.57
CA PHE A 474 -21.26 3.63 -35.73
C PHE A 474 -22.16 3.55 -36.96
N VAL A 475 -22.55 4.71 -37.50
CA VAL A 475 -23.46 4.82 -38.66
C VAL A 475 -22.95 4.09 -39.91
N THR A 476 -21.64 3.80 -39.99
CA THR A 476 -21.03 3.09 -41.12
C THR A 476 -21.17 1.56 -41.05
N VAL A 477 -21.56 1.01 -39.91
CA VAL A 477 -21.74 -0.43 -39.70
C VAL A 477 -23.14 -0.84 -40.14
N ASN A 478 -23.25 -2.01 -40.77
CA ASN A 478 -24.55 -2.52 -41.21
C ASN A 478 -25.46 -2.79 -39.99
N PRO A 479 -26.71 -2.27 -39.94
CA PRO A 479 -27.62 -2.50 -38.82
C PRO A 479 -27.82 -3.98 -38.47
N LYS A 480 -27.88 -4.88 -39.46
CA LYS A 480 -28.00 -6.33 -39.24
C LYS A 480 -26.77 -6.93 -38.57
N GLN A 481 -25.59 -6.38 -38.85
CA GLN A 481 -24.35 -6.80 -38.20
C GLN A 481 -24.35 -6.38 -36.73
N VAL A 482 -24.85 -5.18 -36.41
CA VAL A 482 -25.01 -4.72 -35.02
C VAL A 482 -26.01 -5.60 -34.26
N GLU A 483 -27.15 -5.92 -34.87
CA GLU A 483 -28.14 -6.83 -34.28
C GLU A 483 -27.54 -8.21 -33.97
N ALA A 484 -26.88 -8.84 -34.95
CA ALA A 484 -26.23 -10.13 -34.75
C ALA A 484 -25.15 -10.08 -33.67
N PHE A 485 -24.33 -9.02 -33.66
CA PHE A 485 -23.30 -8.80 -32.65
C PHE A 485 -23.88 -8.76 -31.22
N VAL A 486 -24.94 -7.99 -31.00
CA VAL A 486 -25.59 -7.86 -29.68
C VAL A 486 -26.23 -9.18 -29.23
N VAL A 487 -26.86 -9.92 -30.14
CA VAL A 487 -27.41 -11.25 -29.83
C VAL A 487 -26.31 -12.21 -29.39
N ASP A 488 -25.19 -12.25 -30.11
CA ASP A 488 -24.05 -13.10 -29.77
C ASP A 488 -23.39 -12.73 -28.44
N LEU A 489 -23.38 -11.44 -28.06
CA LEU A 489 -22.91 -11.02 -26.74
C LEU A 489 -23.71 -11.68 -25.60
N PHE A 490 -25.04 -11.77 -25.74
CA PHE A 490 -25.88 -12.48 -24.76
C PHE A 490 -25.67 -14.00 -24.78
N ASN A 491 -25.35 -14.58 -25.93
CA ASN A 491 -25.02 -16.00 -26.03
C ASN A 491 -23.68 -16.32 -25.33
N PHE A 492 -22.66 -15.50 -25.56
CA PHE A 492 -21.31 -15.73 -25.03
C PHE A 492 -21.11 -15.24 -23.60
N CYS A 493 -21.97 -14.34 -23.09
CA CYS A 493 -21.92 -13.98 -21.68
C CYS A 493 -22.24 -15.17 -20.76
N GLY A 494 -22.79 -16.27 -21.31
CA GLY A 494 -23.09 -17.48 -20.56
C GLY A 494 -21.88 -18.35 -20.20
N ASP A 495 -20.75 -18.18 -20.91
CA ASP A 495 -19.57 -19.05 -20.76
C ASP A 495 -18.84 -18.77 -19.45
N SER A 496 -18.36 -19.81 -18.75
CA SER A 496 -17.59 -19.62 -17.50
C SER A 496 -16.27 -18.87 -17.73
N ASN A 497 -15.64 -19.07 -18.90
CA ASN A 497 -14.42 -18.37 -19.29
C ASN A 497 -14.75 -17.17 -20.21
N PRO A 498 -14.29 -15.94 -19.89
CA PRO A 498 -14.56 -14.76 -20.71
C PRO A 498 -13.88 -14.76 -22.09
N THR A 499 -12.98 -15.69 -22.41
CA THR A 499 -12.17 -15.65 -23.65
C THR A 499 -13.02 -15.49 -24.92
N ARG A 500 -14.11 -16.26 -25.06
CA ARG A 500 -14.96 -16.19 -26.27
C ARG A 500 -15.68 -14.85 -26.38
N PHE A 501 -16.18 -14.35 -25.26
CA PHE A 501 -16.83 -13.03 -25.17
C PHE A 501 -15.83 -11.91 -25.52
N GLN A 502 -14.63 -11.98 -24.95
CA GLN A 502 -13.55 -11.03 -25.21
C GLN A 502 -13.11 -11.05 -26.67
N GLN A 503 -12.95 -12.24 -27.25
CA GLN A 503 -12.60 -12.37 -28.65
C GLN A 503 -13.67 -11.77 -29.56
N HIS A 504 -14.95 -12.05 -29.30
CA HIS A 504 -16.05 -11.47 -30.07
C HIS A 504 -16.10 -9.94 -29.98
N MET A 505 -15.90 -9.39 -28.79
CA MET A 505 -15.80 -7.94 -28.59
C MET A 505 -14.60 -7.34 -29.33
N ARG A 506 -13.44 -8.01 -29.29
CA ARG A 506 -12.22 -7.59 -29.99
C ARG A 506 -12.40 -7.59 -31.50
N ASP A 507 -12.97 -8.66 -32.06
CA ASP A 507 -13.19 -8.81 -33.49
C ASP A 507 -14.17 -7.73 -34.00
N PHE A 508 -15.21 -7.42 -33.22
CA PHE A 508 -16.10 -6.30 -33.50
C PHE A 508 -15.36 -4.97 -33.51
N LEU A 509 -14.57 -4.66 -32.48
CA LEU A 509 -13.76 -3.44 -32.43
C LEU A 509 -12.84 -3.32 -33.64
N ILE A 510 -12.08 -4.37 -33.96
CA ILE A 510 -11.16 -4.37 -35.11
C ILE A 510 -11.90 -4.17 -36.44
N SER A 511 -13.15 -4.67 -36.55
CA SER A 511 -13.98 -4.47 -37.74
C SER A 511 -14.41 -3.01 -37.94
N LEU A 512 -14.37 -2.18 -36.89
CA LEU A 512 -14.64 -0.75 -37.00
C LEU A 512 -13.49 -0.05 -37.71
N LYS A 513 -13.81 0.76 -38.72
CA LYS A 513 -12.81 1.53 -39.50
C LYS A 513 -11.89 2.38 -38.62
N GLU A 514 -12.38 2.82 -37.48
CA GLU A 514 -11.65 3.66 -36.52
C GLU A 514 -10.61 2.88 -35.70
N PHE A 515 -10.69 1.56 -35.67
CA PHE A 515 -9.76 0.65 -34.99
C PHE A 515 -8.94 -0.18 -35.99
N ALA A 516 -9.07 0.11 -37.29
CA ALA A 516 -8.20 -0.45 -38.31
C ALA A 516 -6.80 0.16 -38.17
N GLY A 517 -5.81 -0.63 -37.76
CA GLY A 517 -4.43 -0.18 -37.55
C GLY A 517 -3.72 -0.90 -36.40
N ASP A 518 -2.92 -0.15 -35.63
CA ASP A 518 -2.19 -0.64 -34.46
C ASP A 518 -3.17 -1.09 -33.36
N ASN A 519 -3.14 -2.37 -33.02
CA ASN A 519 -4.05 -3.04 -32.09
C ASN A 519 -3.30 -3.75 -30.94
N ASP A 520 -2.00 -3.48 -30.77
CA ASP A 520 -1.15 -4.18 -29.79
C ASP A 520 -1.71 -4.08 -28.36
N ALA A 521 -2.28 -2.92 -28.00
CA ALA A 521 -2.88 -2.67 -26.70
C ALA A 521 -4.02 -3.65 -26.33
N LEU A 522 -4.78 -4.16 -27.32
CA LEU A 522 -5.88 -5.11 -27.07
C LEU A 522 -5.39 -6.52 -26.69
N PHE A 523 -4.10 -6.79 -26.92
CA PHE A 523 -3.43 -8.06 -26.62
C PHE A 523 -2.46 -7.95 -25.43
N GLU A 524 -2.30 -6.76 -24.83
CA GLU A 524 -1.36 -6.53 -23.72
C GLU A 524 -1.61 -7.46 -22.53
N ALA A 525 -2.89 -7.63 -22.14
CA ALA A 525 -3.25 -8.53 -21.05
C ALA A 525 -2.88 -9.99 -21.34
N GLU A 526 -3.19 -10.49 -22.55
CA GLU A 526 -2.85 -11.87 -22.96
C GLU A 526 -1.33 -12.07 -23.03
N ARG A 527 -0.60 -11.05 -23.52
CA ARG A 527 0.86 -11.03 -23.56
C ARG A 527 1.44 -11.04 -22.14
N GLN A 528 0.89 -10.28 -21.22
CA GLN A 528 1.35 -10.21 -19.83
C GLN A 528 1.13 -11.54 -19.11
N GLU A 529 -0.05 -12.15 -19.27
CA GLU A 529 -0.34 -13.50 -18.74
C GLU A 529 0.55 -14.58 -19.36
N ALA A 530 0.90 -14.46 -20.65
CA ALA A 530 1.87 -15.35 -21.29
C ALA A 530 3.30 -15.16 -20.75
N LEU A 531 3.72 -13.90 -20.53
CA LEU A 531 5.02 -13.57 -19.93
C LEU A 531 5.11 -14.04 -18.48
N GLU A 532 4.05 -13.91 -17.69
CA GLU A 532 3.99 -14.40 -16.32
C GLU A 532 4.11 -15.93 -16.28
N ARG A 533 3.33 -16.65 -17.10
CA ARG A 533 3.46 -18.11 -17.25
C ARG A 533 4.87 -18.51 -17.69
N ALA A 534 5.47 -17.78 -18.62
CA ALA A 534 6.84 -18.04 -19.06
C ALA A 534 7.87 -17.79 -17.94
N ARG A 535 7.73 -16.70 -17.18
CA ARG A 535 8.57 -16.38 -16.01
C ARG A 535 8.43 -17.43 -14.91
N GLU A 536 7.23 -17.93 -14.64
CA GLU A 536 7.00 -19.00 -13.68
C GLU A 536 7.66 -20.31 -14.11
N LEU A 537 7.52 -20.69 -15.38
CA LEU A 537 8.19 -21.85 -15.95
C LEU A 537 9.71 -21.70 -15.90
N GLU A 538 10.24 -20.52 -16.23
CA GLU A 538 11.67 -20.24 -16.15
C GLU A 538 12.16 -20.27 -14.70
N LYS A 539 11.39 -19.72 -13.75
CA LYS A 539 11.69 -19.78 -12.32
C LYS A 539 11.73 -21.23 -11.83
N LYS A 540 10.78 -22.08 -12.26
CA LYS A 540 10.79 -23.53 -11.97
C LYS A 540 12.04 -24.20 -12.52
N LYS A 541 12.41 -23.92 -13.78
CA LYS A 541 13.64 -24.45 -14.41
C LYS A 541 14.91 -23.99 -13.69
N ARG A 542 15.03 -22.70 -13.37
CA ARG A 542 16.17 -22.14 -12.63
C ARG A 542 16.25 -22.71 -11.20
N GLY A 543 15.10 -22.95 -10.55
CA GLY A 543 15.04 -23.56 -9.23
C GLY A 543 15.53 -25.01 -9.18
N GLN A 544 15.49 -25.75 -10.30
CA GLN A 544 16.05 -27.10 -10.40
C GLN A 544 17.58 -27.13 -10.44
N VAL A 545 18.23 -26.00 -10.73
CA VAL A 545 19.70 -25.92 -10.82
C VAL A 545 20.25 -25.12 -9.63
N PRO A 546 20.96 -25.77 -8.69
CA PRO A 546 21.58 -25.08 -7.57
C PRO A 546 22.48 -23.92 -8.02
N GLY A 547 22.23 -22.72 -7.49
CA GLY A 547 23.00 -21.51 -7.81
C GLY A 547 22.46 -20.63 -8.94
N MET A 548 21.49 -21.13 -9.74
CA MET A 548 20.81 -20.32 -10.78
C MET A 548 19.70 -19.42 -10.21
N THR A 549 19.15 -19.79 -9.05
CA THR A 549 18.41 -18.87 -8.18
C THR A 549 19.36 -18.36 -7.11
N PRO A 550 19.49 -17.04 -6.92
CA PRO A 550 20.23 -16.51 -5.80
C PRO A 550 19.76 -17.15 -4.48
N GLN A 551 20.68 -17.40 -3.54
CA GLN A 551 20.33 -18.05 -2.25
C GLN A 551 19.25 -17.30 -1.45
N TYR A 552 18.96 -16.04 -1.82
CA TYR A 552 17.89 -15.24 -1.24
C TYR A 552 16.48 -15.70 -1.70
N GLU A 553 16.33 -16.14 -2.95
CA GLU A 553 15.04 -16.47 -3.58
C GLU A 553 14.59 -17.89 -3.23
N SER A 554 15.54 -18.82 -3.11
CA SER A 554 15.26 -20.23 -2.83
C SER A 554 14.61 -20.48 -1.47
N MET A 555 14.71 -19.56 -0.50
CA MET A 555 14.18 -19.77 0.86
C MET A 555 12.70 -19.41 1.02
N VAL A 556 12.14 -18.59 0.11
CA VAL A 556 10.69 -18.34 0.06
C VAL A 556 9.99 -19.49 -0.66
N SER A 557 10.61 -20.06 -1.71
CA SER A 557 9.98 -21.11 -2.51
C SER A 557 10.00 -22.51 -1.89
N ILE A 558 10.95 -22.84 -1.00
CA ILE A 558 10.96 -24.15 -0.32
C ILE A 558 9.82 -24.24 0.72
N ARG A 559 9.39 -23.13 1.31
CA ARG A 559 8.26 -23.12 2.26
C ARG A 559 6.88 -23.31 1.62
N ASN A 560 6.74 -23.06 0.32
CA ASN A 560 5.46 -23.26 -0.39
C ASN A 560 5.37 -24.62 -1.11
N MET A 561 6.32 -25.54 -0.87
CA MET A 561 6.31 -26.89 -1.44
C MET A 561 6.20 -27.99 -0.37
N GLU A 562 6.10 -27.63 0.91
CA GLU A 562 5.94 -28.58 2.03
C GLU A 562 4.60 -28.43 2.77
N ASP A 563 3.62 -27.77 2.15
CA ASP A 563 2.19 -27.85 2.54
C ASP A 563 1.40 -28.66 1.49
#